data_AF-A0A925WW25-F1
#
_entry.id   AF-A0A925WW25-F1
#
_cell.length_a   1.000
_cell.length_b   1.000
_cell.length_c   1.000
_cell.angle_alpha   90.00
_cell.angle_beta   90.00
_cell.angle_gamma   90.00
#
_symmetry.space_group_name_H-M   'P 1'
#
loop_
_entity.id
_entity.type
_entity.pdbx_description
1 polymer ?
#
loop_
_entity_poly.entity_id
_entity_poly.type
_entity_poly.pdbx_seq_one_letter_code
_entity_poly.pdbx_strand_id
1 'polypeptide(L)' 'MNRRPFGSSGIEIGEIGLGCWQFGGDWGAVSEDDALQTLRAA' A
#
# COMPACT_ATOMS: atom_id res chain seq x y z
N MET A 1 -2.87 1.13 -15.02
CA MET A 1 -2.40 1.97 -13.88
C MET A 1 -1.75 3.21 -14.47
N ASN A 2 -2.16 4.42 -14.09
CA ASN A 2 -1.44 5.63 -14.48
C ASN A 2 -0.29 5.87 -13.50
N ARG A 3 0.77 6.51 -13.99
CA ARG A 3 1.95 6.88 -13.21
C ARG A 3 2.16 8.39 -13.22
N ARG A 4 2.75 8.92 -12.15
CA ARG A 4 3.04 10.34 -11.98
C ARG A 4 4.41 10.51 -11.31
N PRO A 5 5.14 11.60 -11.58
CA PRO A 5 6.42 11.86 -10.94
C PRO A 5 6.23 12.20 -9.45
N PHE A 6 7.04 11.61 -8.59
CA PHE A 6 7.02 11.84 -7.15
C PHE A 6 7.82 13.09 -6.79
N GLY A 7 7.12 14.23 -6.71
CA GLY A 7 7.73 15.51 -6.35
C GLY A 7 8.91 15.86 -7.25
N SER A 8 9.97 16.41 -6.65
CA SER A 8 11.21 16.76 -7.37
C SER A 8 12.15 15.59 -7.65
N SER A 9 11.87 14.39 -7.12
CA SER A 9 12.73 13.22 -7.32
C SER A 9 12.67 12.67 -8.75
N GLY A 10 11.60 12.99 -9.49
CA GLY A 10 11.35 12.46 -10.84
C GLY A 10 11.05 10.96 -10.89
N ILE A 11 10.93 10.30 -9.73
CA ILE A 11 10.57 8.87 -9.68
C ILE A 11 9.11 8.73 -10.05
N GLU A 12 8.83 7.99 -11.12
CA GLU A 12 7.47 7.70 -11.53
C GLU A 12 6.83 6.66 -10.58
N ILE A 13 5.73 7.02 -9.92
CA ILE A 13 4.98 6.16 -9.00
C ILE A 13 3.54 5.97 -9.49
N GLY A 14 2.86 4.93 -9.00
CA GLY A 14 1.41 4.80 -9.23
C GLY A 14 0.66 5.98 -8.62
N GLU A 15 -0.40 6.46 -9.28
CA GLU A 15 -1.20 7.58 -8.74
C GLU A 15 -2.07 7.19 -7.53
N ILE A 16 -2.23 5.88 -7.29
CA ILE A 16 -2.93 5.30 -6.14
C ILE A 16 -1.91 4.47 -5.36
N GLY A 17 -1.87 4.65 -4.03
CA GLY A 17 -1.06 3.86 -3.11
C GLY A 17 -1.92 3.09 -2.10
N LEU A 18 -1.43 1.93 -1.66
CA LEU A 18 -2.04 1.16 -0.58
C LEU A 18 -1.60 1.72 0.78
N GLY A 19 -2.55 2.18 1.58
CA GLY A 19 -2.33 2.46 3.00
C GLY A 19 -2.22 1.15 3.79
N CYS A 20 -1.25 1.06 4.70
CA CYS A 20 -0.94 -0.16 5.46
C CYS A 20 -1.08 0.01 6.99
N TRP A 21 -1.75 1.06 7.48
CA TRP A 21 -1.92 1.29 8.94
C TRP A 21 -2.64 0.10 9.60
N GLN A 22 -3.64 -0.49 8.94
CA GLN A 22 -4.36 -1.64 9.47
C GLN A 22 -3.49 -2.87 9.74
N PHE A 23 -2.30 -2.99 9.12
CA PHE A 23 -1.37 -4.07 9.40
C PHE A 23 -0.62 -3.79 10.70
N GLY A 24 -0.96 -4.53 11.76
CA GLY A 24 -0.38 -4.35 13.09
C GLY A 24 -1.08 -3.29 13.96
N GLY A 25 -2.29 -2.85 13.59
CA GLY A 25 -3.04 -1.81 14.32
C GLY A 25 -3.97 -2.32 15.43
N ASP A 26 -4.36 -1.40 16.33
CA ASP A 26 -5.26 -1.63 17.48
C ASP A 26 -6.76 -1.76 17.12
N TRP A 27 -7.11 -1.80 15.83
CA TRP A 27 -8.50 -1.89 15.35
C TRP A 27 -9.04 -3.32 15.25
N GLY A 28 -8.26 -4.29 15.72
CA GLY A 28 -8.57 -5.71 15.65
C GLY A 28 -7.43 -6.50 15.01
N ALA A 29 -7.46 -7.81 15.20
CA ALA A 29 -6.44 -8.69 14.64
C ALA A 29 -6.63 -8.83 13.12
N VAL A 30 -5.57 -8.55 12.37
CA VAL A 30 -5.43 -8.92 10.96
C VAL A 30 -4.44 -10.09 10.90
N SER A 31 -4.83 -11.18 10.25
CA SER A 31 -3.92 -12.32 10.10
C SER A 31 -2.77 -11.95 9.17
N GLU A 32 -1.60 -12.57 9.37
CA GLU A 32 -0.46 -12.35 8.48
C GLU A 32 -0.78 -12.75 7.03
N ASP A 33 -1.55 -13.83 6.84
CA ASP A 33 -1.97 -14.26 5.50
C ASP A 33 -2.83 -13.19 4.82
N ASP A 34 -3.86 -12.67 5.48
CA ASP A 34 -4.74 -11.63 4.91
C ASP A 34 -3.96 -10.35 4.56
N ALA A 35 -2.98 -9.97 5.40
CA ALA A 35 -2.11 -8.84 5.13
C ALA A 35 -1.27 -9.08 3.87
N LEU A 36 -0.67 -10.28 3.75
CA LEU A 36 0.12 -10.66 2.58
C LEU A 36 -0.72 -10.80 1.31
N GLN A 37 -1.95 -11.33 1.40
CA GLN A 37 -2.87 -11.39 0.26
C GLN A 37 -3.24 -9.98 -0.21
N THR A 38 -3.51 -9.06 0.72
CA THR A 38 -3.82 -7.67 0.39
C THR A 38 -2.65 -6.99 -0.33
N LEU A 39 -1.42 -7.19 0.16
CA LEU A 39 -0.21 -6.66 -0.47
C LEU A 39 0.01 -7.21 -1.89
N ARG A 40 -0.35 -8.48 -2.15
CA ARG A 40 -0.24 -9.09 -3.49
C ARG A 40 -1.31 -8.63 -4.46
N ALA A 41 -2.48 -8.23 -3.95
CA ALA A 41 -3.61 -7.80 -4.77
C ALA A 41 -3.52 -6.33 -5.22
N ALA A 42 -2.71 -5.52 -4.53
CA ALA A 42 -2.45 -4.11 -4.84
C ALA A 42 -1.46 -3.94 -6.00
#